data_AF-A0A1F4Y3U3-F1
#
_entry.id   AF-A0A1F4Y3U3-F1
#
_cell.length_a   1.000
_cell.length_b   1.000
_cell.length_c   1.000
_cell.angle_alpha   90.00
_cell.angle_beta   90.00
_cell.angle_gamma   90.00
#
_symmetry.space_group_name_H-M   'P 1'
#
loop_
_entity.id
_entity.type
_entity.pdbx_description
1 polymer ?
#
loop_
_entity_poly.entity_id
_entity_poly.type
_entity_poly.pdbx_seq_one_letter_code
_entity_poly.pdbx_strand_id
1 'polypeptide(L)'
;MPPAFIIMQIGNSELETVCREVFVPALIACGFDPKRVDKHNEGRLLKSEIVEFIETSDIIIADLTNERPNCYLEVGYAMGLDKFRNLILTAREDHNQDNTNYEKGGPKVHFDLSGYDILFWNPKDLKGFREELEKRIRRRMATLVSSTSQPSDPWDHEWISKHQAVAASGLKKTGKPGFMEVQMALRNSKLNVSQGDLLQVADQSQIHTFGWPLAPVAKNIAEYMPKPRTDGIVADIFIKEDGGYDYWAIRKDGTFYLLKSLFEDGRIPQRIFFNTRIVQITEMLLYAVRLYTGLKVPVDTRVIIRIRHGGLKGRILAAVGNRDLHWERICDEDEVSTEIETTLEGIESNLVNLVQKFTEPLFIIFDYFELSKGVLEDIINNFVAGKVT
;
A
#
# COMPACT_ATOMS: atom_id res chain seq x y z
N MET A 1 7.26 19.64 -14.29
CA MET A 1 7.15 18.51 -15.22
C MET A 1 7.77 17.30 -14.53
N PRO A 2 7.18 16.10 -14.61
CA PRO A 2 7.76 14.89 -14.02
C PRO A 2 9.18 14.65 -14.55
N PRO A 3 10.13 14.17 -13.72
CA PRO A 3 11.49 13.91 -14.16
C PRO A 3 11.54 12.72 -15.13
N ALA A 4 12.39 12.84 -16.15
CA ALA A 4 12.78 11.74 -17.01
C ALA A 4 14.30 11.64 -17.06
N PHE A 5 14.86 10.44 -16.88
CA PHE A 5 16.30 10.27 -16.79
C PHE A 5 16.90 9.76 -18.10
N ILE A 6 18.04 10.32 -18.49
CA ILE A 6 18.79 9.93 -19.69
C ILE A 6 20.08 9.25 -19.25
N ILE A 7 20.17 7.96 -19.56
CA ILE A 7 21.36 7.11 -19.42
C ILE A 7 22.02 7.04 -20.79
N MET A 8 23.28 7.48 -20.89
CA MET A 8 24.05 7.42 -22.14
C MET A 8 25.54 7.55 -21.87
N GLN A 9 26.37 7.22 -22.86
CA GLN A 9 27.79 7.56 -22.80
C GLN A 9 28.01 9.08 -22.85
N ILE A 10 28.46 9.64 -21.73
CA ILE A 10 28.81 11.07 -21.63
C ILE A 10 30.13 11.35 -22.37
N GLY A 11 30.20 12.50 -23.04
CA GLY A 11 31.40 12.95 -23.74
C GLY A 11 31.64 12.33 -25.12
N ASN A 12 30.74 11.49 -25.62
CA ASN A 12 30.74 11.06 -27.01
C ASN A 12 30.00 12.10 -27.88
N SER A 13 30.66 12.69 -28.87
CA SER A 13 30.11 13.81 -29.67
C SER A 13 28.84 13.47 -30.45
N GLU A 14 28.73 12.22 -30.92
CA GLU A 14 27.54 11.75 -31.65
C GLU A 14 26.37 11.60 -30.68
N LEU A 15 26.58 10.95 -29.53
CA LEU A 15 25.53 10.80 -28.52
C LEU A 15 25.15 12.13 -27.86
N GLU A 16 26.07 13.09 -27.71
CA GLU A 16 25.72 14.46 -27.28
C GLU A 16 24.80 15.15 -28.30
N THR A 17 24.99 14.88 -29.59
CA THR A 17 24.12 15.37 -30.67
C THR A 17 22.75 14.69 -30.59
N VAL A 18 22.69 13.36 -30.46
CA VAL A 18 21.44 12.61 -30.27
C VAL A 18 20.69 13.09 -29.01
N CYS A 19 21.40 13.31 -27.91
CA CYS A 19 20.79 13.81 -26.67
C CYS A 19 20.14 15.18 -26.87
N ARG A 20 20.88 16.12 -27.48
CA ARG A 20 20.43 17.50 -27.71
C ARG A 20 19.29 17.59 -28.73
N GLU A 21 19.34 16.82 -29.80
CA GLU A 21 18.43 16.96 -30.95
C GLU A 21 17.25 16.00 -30.90
N VAL A 22 17.37 14.89 -30.17
CA VAL A 22 16.36 13.84 -30.09
C VAL A 22 15.84 13.61 -28.66
N PHE A 23 16.68 13.18 -27.73
CA PHE A 23 16.20 12.78 -26.39
C PHE A 23 15.54 13.92 -25.61
N VAL A 24 16.24 15.04 -25.49
CA VAL A 24 15.75 16.22 -24.76
C VAL A 24 14.47 16.77 -25.41
N PRO A 25 14.43 17.04 -26.73
CA PRO A 25 13.22 17.54 -27.37
C PRO A 25 12.04 16.56 -27.33
N ALA A 26 12.27 15.25 -27.46
CA ALA A 26 11.20 14.24 -27.39
C ALA A 26 10.57 14.19 -25.99
N LEU A 27 11.39 14.22 -24.94
CA LEU A 27 10.93 14.23 -23.55
C LEU A 27 10.13 15.51 -23.24
N ILE A 28 10.62 16.68 -23.65
CA ILE A 28 9.93 17.96 -23.46
C ILE A 28 8.59 17.96 -24.21
N ALA A 29 8.55 17.49 -25.47
CA ALA A 29 7.33 17.38 -26.26
C ALA A 29 6.29 16.43 -25.66
N CYS A 30 6.72 15.50 -24.80
CA CYS A 30 5.88 14.60 -24.05
C CYS A 30 5.58 15.06 -22.61
N GLY A 31 6.05 16.26 -22.22
CA GLY A 31 5.75 16.89 -20.93
C GLY A 31 6.67 16.50 -19.76
N PHE A 32 7.86 15.96 -20.05
CA PHE A 32 8.85 15.59 -19.03
C PHE A 32 9.95 16.64 -18.86
N ASP A 33 10.57 16.64 -17.68
CA ASP A 33 11.79 17.39 -17.33
C ASP A 33 13.02 16.48 -17.52
N PRO A 34 13.81 16.65 -18.59
CA PRO A 34 14.93 15.76 -18.90
C PRO A 34 16.10 15.96 -17.91
N LYS A 35 16.55 14.88 -17.28
CA LYS A 35 17.67 14.84 -16.35
C LYS A 35 18.82 14.02 -16.91
N ARG A 36 20.03 14.54 -16.68
CA ARG A 36 21.31 13.93 -17.04
C ARG A 36 22.32 14.24 -15.95
N VAL A 37 23.03 13.22 -15.47
CA VAL A 37 23.84 13.32 -14.24
C VAL A 37 24.97 14.37 -14.33
N ASP A 38 25.63 14.53 -15.47
CA ASP A 38 26.69 15.54 -15.64
C ASP A 38 26.18 16.98 -15.67
N LYS A 39 24.89 17.19 -15.93
CA LYS A 39 24.26 18.51 -16.05
C LYS A 39 23.43 18.92 -14.84
N HIS A 40 22.93 17.94 -14.09
CA HIS A 40 21.93 18.15 -13.05
C HIS A 40 22.35 17.56 -11.69
N ASN A 41 23.63 17.22 -11.51
CA ASN A 41 24.15 16.90 -10.18
C ASN A 41 24.05 18.11 -9.25
N GLU A 42 23.87 17.83 -7.97
CA GLU A 42 23.80 18.79 -6.87
C GLU A 42 25.11 18.78 -6.05
N GLY A 43 26.17 18.15 -6.59
CA GLY A 43 27.48 18.05 -5.94
C GLY A 43 27.58 16.96 -4.87
N ARG A 44 26.59 16.05 -4.78
CA ARG A 44 26.67 14.86 -3.92
C ARG A 44 27.51 13.76 -4.58
N LEU A 45 27.58 12.59 -3.94
CA LEU A 45 28.22 11.43 -4.56
C LEU A 45 27.45 11.08 -5.85
N LEU A 46 28.11 11.17 -7.02
CA LEU A 46 27.47 10.96 -8.32
C LEU A 46 26.63 9.67 -8.39
N LYS A 47 27.08 8.60 -7.73
CA LYS A 47 26.33 7.34 -7.66
C LYS A 47 24.98 7.48 -6.95
N SER A 48 24.89 8.24 -5.86
CA SER A 48 23.62 8.43 -5.15
C SER A 48 22.62 9.26 -5.97
N GLU A 49 23.11 10.21 -6.77
CA GLU A 49 22.23 11.04 -7.62
C GLU A 49 21.70 10.27 -8.83
N ILE A 50 22.53 9.39 -9.42
CA ILE A 50 22.08 8.48 -10.47
C ILE A 50 20.99 7.55 -9.93
N VAL A 51 21.18 6.99 -8.72
CA VAL A 51 20.17 6.16 -8.05
C VAL A 51 18.87 6.95 -7.86
N GLU A 52 18.94 8.16 -7.32
CA GLU A 52 17.77 9.02 -7.11
C GLU A 52 17.04 9.33 -8.43
N PHE A 53 17.78 9.67 -9.51
CA PHE A 53 17.16 9.90 -10.81
C PHE A 53 16.48 8.66 -11.37
N ILE A 54 17.08 7.47 -11.22
CA ILE A 54 16.47 6.21 -11.65
C ILE A 54 15.20 5.92 -10.83
N GLU A 55 15.23 6.08 -9.51
CA GLU A 55 14.10 5.82 -8.61
C GLU A 55 12.91 6.76 -8.87
N THR A 56 13.20 8.04 -9.12
CA THR A 56 12.17 9.09 -9.22
C THR A 56 11.61 9.30 -10.63
N SER A 57 12.34 8.92 -11.69
CA SER A 57 11.92 9.22 -13.07
C SER A 57 10.80 8.33 -13.60
N ASP A 58 9.79 8.93 -14.21
CA ASP A 58 8.65 8.20 -14.78
C ASP A 58 8.96 7.59 -16.16
N ILE A 59 9.94 8.17 -16.86
CA ILE A 59 10.50 7.65 -18.11
C ILE A 59 12.00 7.64 -17.98
N ILE A 60 12.62 6.55 -18.42
CA ILE A 60 14.07 6.39 -18.48
C ILE A 60 14.44 6.04 -19.92
N ILE A 61 15.27 6.86 -20.55
CA ILE A 61 15.86 6.56 -21.87
C ILE A 61 17.27 6.08 -21.61
N ALA A 62 17.61 4.88 -22.07
CA ALA A 62 18.95 4.32 -21.92
C ALA A 62 19.55 3.92 -23.26
N ASP A 63 20.60 4.65 -23.65
CA ASP A 63 21.34 4.37 -24.87
C ASP A 63 22.52 3.42 -24.61
N LEU A 64 22.52 2.30 -25.34
CA LEU A 64 23.48 1.20 -25.20
C LEU A 64 24.63 1.27 -26.21
N THR A 65 24.72 2.32 -27.02
CA THR A 65 25.77 2.50 -28.03
C THR A 65 27.15 2.50 -27.35
N ASN A 66 28.12 1.81 -27.96
CA ASN A 66 29.49 1.60 -27.50
C ASN A 66 29.65 0.78 -26.20
N GLU A 67 28.68 -0.08 -25.85
CA GLU A 67 28.82 -1.10 -24.79
C GLU A 67 29.28 -0.54 -23.43
N ARG A 68 28.76 0.63 -23.04
CA ARG A 68 29.27 1.29 -21.84
C ARG A 68 28.87 0.59 -20.55
N PRO A 69 29.83 0.09 -19.74
CA PRO A 69 29.50 -0.69 -18.55
C PRO A 69 28.59 0.04 -17.55
N ASN A 70 28.78 1.35 -17.38
CA ASN A 70 27.95 2.14 -16.47
C ASN A 70 26.49 2.20 -16.95
N CYS A 71 26.24 2.35 -18.25
CA CYS A 71 24.88 2.34 -18.80
C CYS A 71 24.19 0.99 -18.58
N TYR A 72 24.93 -0.12 -18.74
CA TYR A 72 24.41 -1.46 -18.46
C TYR A 72 24.10 -1.66 -16.97
N LEU A 73 24.96 -1.15 -16.08
CA LEU A 73 24.73 -1.18 -14.64
C LEU A 73 23.46 -0.40 -14.25
N GLU A 74 23.29 0.80 -14.80
CA GLU A 74 22.13 1.67 -14.53
C GLU A 74 20.84 1.05 -15.09
N VAL A 75 20.89 0.44 -16.27
CA VAL A 75 19.76 -0.34 -16.82
C VAL A 75 19.43 -1.53 -15.93
N GLY A 76 20.43 -2.31 -15.51
CA GLY A 76 20.24 -3.44 -14.61
C GLY A 76 19.62 -3.02 -13.27
N TYR A 77 20.06 -1.88 -12.72
CA TYR A 77 19.48 -1.32 -11.51
C TYR A 77 18.02 -0.87 -11.70
N ALA A 78 17.71 -0.19 -12.81
CA ALA A 78 16.34 0.19 -13.15
C ALA A 78 15.42 -1.03 -13.29
N MET A 79 15.90 -2.11 -13.91
CA MET A 79 15.19 -3.38 -13.99
C MET A 79 15.00 -4.02 -12.61
N GLY A 80 16.01 -4.00 -11.75
CA GLY A 80 15.95 -4.53 -10.38
C GLY A 80 14.95 -3.80 -9.47
N LEU A 81 14.62 -2.55 -9.77
CA LEU A 81 13.57 -1.76 -9.11
C LEU A 81 12.17 -1.97 -9.70
N ASP A 82 11.99 -2.96 -10.59
CA ASP A 82 10.75 -3.20 -11.34
C ASP A 82 10.30 -2.02 -12.22
N LYS A 83 11.25 -1.15 -12.61
CA LYS A 83 10.98 0.00 -13.51
C LYS A 83 11.18 -0.36 -14.98
N PHE A 84 11.10 -1.65 -15.32
CA PHE A 84 11.22 -2.13 -16.69
C PHE A 84 10.20 -1.48 -17.64
N ARG A 85 9.00 -1.15 -17.14
CA ARG A 85 7.95 -0.49 -17.93
C ARG A 85 8.23 0.99 -18.22
N ASN A 86 9.09 1.62 -17.42
CA ASN A 86 9.50 3.01 -17.56
C ASN A 86 10.71 3.15 -18.51
N LEU A 87 11.39 2.04 -18.81
CA LEU A 87 12.62 2.00 -19.57
C LEU A 87 12.38 1.92 -21.09
N ILE A 88 13.04 2.79 -21.84
CA ILE A 88 13.15 2.75 -23.29
C ILE A 88 14.63 2.58 -23.64
N LEU A 89 14.97 1.41 -24.17
CA LEU A 89 16.32 1.13 -24.65
C LEU A 89 16.51 1.71 -26.05
N THR A 90 17.66 2.33 -26.28
CA THR A 90 18.08 2.82 -27.60
C THR A 90 19.50 2.35 -27.91
N ALA A 91 19.85 2.24 -29.19
CA ALA A 91 21.22 1.99 -29.62
C ALA A 91 21.40 2.39 -31.09
N ARG A 92 22.62 2.70 -31.52
CA ARG A 92 22.89 2.92 -32.95
C ARG A 92 22.64 1.62 -33.74
N GLU A 93 22.08 1.73 -34.93
CA GLU A 93 21.61 0.58 -35.72
C GLU A 93 22.68 -0.47 -36.04
N ASP A 94 23.95 -0.05 -36.15
CA ASP A 94 25.11 -0.90 -36.38
C ASP A 94 25.56 -1.69 -35.14
N HIS A 95 24.89 -1.50 -33.98
CA HIS A 95 25.09 -2.32 -32.78
C HIS A 95 24.10 -3.49 -32.68
N ASN A 96 23.15 -3.57 -33.62
CA ASN A 96 22.28 -4.72 -33.77
C ASN A 96 22.99 -5.77 -34.65
N GLN A 97 23.28 -6.95 -34.09
CA GLN A 97 23.99 -8.01 -34.81
C GLN A 97 23.25 -8.52 -36.05
N ASP A 98 21.92 -8.32 -36.11
CA ASP A 98 21.08 -8.71 -37.25
C ASP A 98 20.97 -7.61 -38.32
N ASN A 99 21.56 -6.43 -38.10
CA ASN A 99 21.53 -5.33 -39.06
C ASN A 99 22.60 -5.48 -40.15
N THR A 100 22.27 -5.11 -41.38
CA THR A 100 23.20 -5.13 -42.53
C THR A 100 24.45 -4.26 -42.33
N ASN A 101 24.35 -3.24 -41.48
CA ASN A 101 25.43 -2.29 -41.19
C ASN A 101 26.31 -2.74 -40.00
N TYR A 102 26.04 -3.90 -39.40
CA TYR A 102 26.87 -4.43 -38.31
C TYR A 102 28.22 -4.93 -38.83
N GLU A 103 29.29 -4.36 -38.27
CA GLU A 103 30.65 -4.83 -38.52
C GLU A 103 30.99 -6.01 -37.61
N LYS A 104 31.35 -7.16 -38.19
CA LYS A 104 31.66 -8.37 -37.42
C LYS A 104 32.87 -8.13 -36.50
N GLY A 105 32.63 -8.18 -35.20
CA GLY A 105 33.65 -7.91 -34.17
C GLY A 105 33.71 -6.45 -33.73
N GLY A 106 32.86 -5.59 -34.31
CA GLY A 106 32.59 -4.25 -33.82
C GLY A 106 31.64 -4.24 -32.62
N PRO A 107 31.32 -3.04 -32.11
CA PRO A 107 30.47 -2.90 -30.93
C PRO A 107 29.06 -3.45 -31.13
N LYS A 108 28.45 -3.97 -30.07
CA LYS A 108 27.10 -4.57 -30.12
C LYS A 108 26.31 -4.42 -28.85
N VAL A 109 25.00 -4.66 -28.90
CA VAL A 109 24.24 -4.89 -27.66
C VAL A 109 24.50 -6.32 -27.16
N HIS A 110 24.93 -6.48 -25.90
CA HIS A 110 25.21 -7.80 -25.32
C HIS A 110 23.93 -8.61 -25.07
N PHE A 111 24.10 -9.93 -24.96
CA PHE A 111 22.99 -10.91 -24.86
C PHE A 111 22.04 -10.62 -23.69
N ASP A 112 22.54 -10.01 -22.61
CA ASP A 112 21.75 -9.63 -21.44
C ASP A 112 20.63 -8.65 -21.80
N LEU A 113 20.84 -7.79 -22.80
CA LEU A 113 19.88 -6.75 -23.22
C LEU A 113 19.37 -6.92 -24.65
N SER A 114 20.02 -7.73 -25.49
CA SER A 114 19.68 -7.86 -26.91
C SER A 114 18.30 -8.48 -27.17
N GLY A 115 17.75 -9.23 -26.21
CA GLY A 115 16.40 -9.81 -26.29
C GLY A 115 15.26 -8.83 -25.98
N TYR A 116 15.56 -7.59 -25.59
CA TYR A 116 14.56 -6.58 -25.26
C TYR A 116 14.21 -5.71 -26.47
N ASP A 117 13.07 -5.02 -26.40
CA ASP A 117 12.66 -4.04 -27.40
C ASP A 117 13.57 -2.80 -27.36
N ILE A 118 14.53 -2.75 -28.28
CA ILE A 118 15.49 -1.65 -28.44
C ILE A 118 15.07 -0.81 -29.65
N LEU A 119 14.95 0.51 -29.45
CA LEU A 119 14.76 1.45 -30.54
C LEU A 119 16.11 1.80 -31.16
N PHE A 120 16.40 1.21 -32.32
CA PHE A 120 17.63 1.50 -33.04
C PHE A 120 17.55 2.83 -33.81
N TRP A 121 18.63 3.62 -33.77
CA TRP A 121 18.72 4.90 -34.46
C TRP A 121 19.81 4.93 -35.54
N ASN A 122 19.55 5.73 -36.58
CA ASN A 122 20.43 5.96 -37.70
C ASN A 122 20.92 7.42 -37.69
N PRO A 123 22.24 7.70 -37.74
CA PRO A 123 22.76 9.06 -37.81
C PRO A 123 22.19 9.91 -38.96
N LYS A 124 21.73 9.25 -40.04
CA LYS A 124 21.14 9.91 -41.22
C LYS A 124 19.65 10.21 -41.08
N ASP A 125 18.97 9.69 -40.06
CA ASP A 125 17.53 9.88 -39.83
C ASP A 125 17.20 10.12 -38.34
N LEU A 126 17.79 11.17 -37.76
CA LEU A 126 17.49 11.57 -36.38
C LEU A 126 16.05 12.10 -36.23
N LYS A 127 15.45 12.62 -37.31
CA LYS A 127 14.07 13.10 -37.30
C LYS A 127 13.09 11.92 -37.13
N GLY A 128 13.22 10.87 -37.95
CA GLY A 128 12.41 9.67 -37.81
C GLY A 128 12.61 9.00 -36.45
N PHE A 129 13.84 8.96 -35.97
CA PHE A 129 14.14 8.45 -34.62
C PHE A 129 13.41 9.24 -33.52
N ARG A 130 13.43 10.57 -33.58
CA ARG A 130 12.71 11.41 -32.62
C ARG A 130 11.21 11.16 -32.64
N GLU A 131 10.60 11.12 -33.84
CA GLU A 131 9.16 10.87 -33.98
C GLU A 131 8.76 9.50 -33.40
N GLU A 132 9.57 8.46 -33.61
CA GLU A 132 9.31 7.14 -33.05
C GLU A 132 9.53 7.10 -31.54
N LEU A 133 10.57 7.78 -31.04
CA LEU A 133 10.81 7.92 -29.60
C LEU A 133 9.65 8.62 -28.90
N GLU A 134 9.13 9.73 -29.45
CA GLU A 134 7.95 10.42 -28.93
C GLU A 134 6.71 9.50 -28.87
N LYS A 135 6.48 8.70 -29.93
CA LYS A 135 5.40 7.70 -29.93
C LYS A 135 5.58 6.66 -28.82
N ARG A 136 6.81 6.14 -28.64
CA ARG A 136 7.12 5.16 -27.58
C ARG A 136 6.91 5.77 -26.20
N ILE A 137 7.37 6.99 -25.95
CA ILE A 137 7.15 7.70 -24.68
C ILE A 137 5.64 7.81 -24.41
N ARG A 138 4.85 8.30 -25.37
CA ARG A 138 3.38 8.42 -25.23
C ARG A 138 2.69 7.07 -24.98
N ARG A 139 3.14 6.00 -25.65
CA ARG A 139 2.63 4.64 -25.41
C ARG A 139 2.95 4.15 -24.00
N ARG A 140 4.19 4.34 -23.53
CA ARG A 140 4.60 3.99 -22.16
C ARG A 140 3.80 4.78 -21.13
N MET A 141 3.59 6.07 -21.35
CA MET A 141 2.68 6.88 -20.52
C MET A 141 1.26 6.31 -20.50
N ALA A 142 0.68 5.98 -21.66
CA ALA A 142 -0.66 5.41 -21.70
C ALA A 142 -0.75 4.07 -20.96
N THR A 143 0.30 3.24 -21.00
CA THR A 143 0.39 2.01 -20.20
C THR A 143 0.53 2.30 -18.70
N LEU A 144 1.37 3.27 -18.31
CA LEU A 144 1.56 3.68 -16.92
C LEU A 144 0.27 4.29 -16.32
N VAL A 145 -0.45 5.09 -17.11
CA VAL A 145 -1.76 5.67 -16.78
C VAL A 145 -2.85 4.59 -16.76
N SER A 146 -2.84 3.64 -17.71
CA SER A 146 -3.79 2.51 -17.74
C SER A 146 -3.61 1.57 -16.54
N SER A 147 -2.37 1.35 -16.08
CA SER A 147 -2.08 0.63 -14.84
C SER A 147 -2.49 1.40 -13.57
N THR A 148 -2.79 2.70 -13.67
CA THR A 148 -3.36 3.49 -12.58
C THR A 148 -4.90 3.63 -12.67
N SER A 149 -5.52 3.19 -13.77
CA SER A 149 -6.97 3.36 -14.01
C SER A 149 -7.78 2.06 -14.12
N GLN A 150 -7.19 0.90 -13.86
CA GLN A 150 -7.96 -0.26 -13.40
C GLN A 150 -7.99 -0.20 -11.87
N PRO A 151 -9.12 -0.41 -11.18
CA PRO A 151 -9.04 -0.79 -9.79
C PRO A 151 -8.33 -2.15 -9.77
N SER A 152 -7.00 -2.14 -9.66
CA SER A 152 -6.31 -3.28 -9.09
C SER A 152 -7.04 -3.52 -7.78
N ASP A 153 -7.55 -4.74 -7.60
CA ASP A 153 -8.08 -5.13 -6.32
C ASP A 153 -7.01 -4.74 -5.27
N PRO A 154 -7.32 -3.82 -4.35
CA PRO A 154 -6.33 -3.36 -3.38
C PRO A 154 -5.91 -4.48 -2.44
N TRP A 155 -6.63 -5.60 -2.47
CA TRP A 155 -6.43 -6.74 -1.62
C TRP A 155 -5.54 -7.78 -2.31
N ASP A 156 -4.44 -8.10 -1.65
CA ASP A 156 -3.74 -9.35 -1.89
C ASP A 156 -4.57 -10.50 -1.29
N HIS A 157 -5.44 -11.09 -2.09
CA HIS A 157 -6.33 -12.15 -1.64
C HIS A 157 -5.61 -13.38 -1.11
N GLU A 158 -4.44 -13.72 -1.65
CA GLU A 158 -3.67 -14.88 -1.18
C GLU A 158 -3.16 -14.62 0.24
N TRP A 159 -2.55 -13.45 0.45
CA TRP A 159 -2.06 -13.03 1.75
C TRP A 159 -3.18 -12.94 2.79
N ILE A 160 -4.30 -12.30 2.45
CA ILE A 160 -5.46 -12.17 3.34
C ILE A 160 -6.06 -13.53 3.66
N SER A 161 -6.28 -14.39 2.67
CA SER A 161 -6.89 -15.71 2.88
C SER A 161 -6.05 -16.59 3.80
N LYS A 162 -4.72 -16.50 3.71
CA LYS A 162 -3.80 -17.19 4.61
C LYS A 162 -3.95 -16.72 6.06
N HIS A 163 -4.00 -15.41 6.28
CA HIS A 163 -4.19 -14.85 7.62
C HIS A 163 -5.59 -15.15 8.18
N GLN A 164 -6.63 -15.09 7.35
CA GLN A 164 -7.98 -15.50 7.71
C GLN A 164 -8.05 -16.97 8.14
N ALA A 165 -7.41 -17.88 7.40
CA ALA A 165 -7.40 -19.30 7.76
C ALA A 165 -6.75 -19.57 9.12
N VAL A 166 -5.61 -18.91 9.41
CA VAL A 166 -4.92 -19.04 10.70
C VAL A 166 -5.78 -18.45 11.82
N ALA A 167 -6.29 -17.23 11.65
CA ALA A 167 -7.11 -16.55 12.63
C ALA A 167 -8.42 -17.30 12.92
N ALA A 168 -9.09 -17.82 11.90
CA ALA A 168 -10.30 -18.63 12.06
C ALA A 168 -10.02 -19.93 12.83
N SER A 169 -8.87 -20.58 12.58
CA SER A 169 -8.43 -21.75 13.34
C SER A 169 -8.19 -21.41 14.81
N GLY A 170 -7.55 -20.27 15.09
CA GLY A 170 -7.32 -19.80 16.45
C GLY A 170 -8.60 -19.42 17.18
N LEU A 171 -9.50 -18.67 16.52
CA LEU A 171 -10.81 -18.32 17.06
C LEU A 171 -11.62 -19.56 17.40
N LYS A 172 -11.63 -20.58 16.54
CA LYS A 172 -12.36 -21.84 16.78
C LYS A 172 -11.94 -22.53 18.08
N LYS A 173 -10.68 -22.39 18.51
CA LYS A 173 -10.18 -22.97 19.77
C LYS A 173 -10.77 -22.31 21.02
N THR A 174 -11.30 -21.09 20.90
CA THR A 174 -11.99 -20.41 22.02
C THR A 174 -13.38 -21.00 22.29
N GLY A 175 -13.97 -21.70 21.32
CA GLY A 175 -15.37 -22.12 21.37
C GLY A 175 -16.38 -20.98 21.21
N LYS A 176 -15.92 -19.75 20.96
CA LYS A 176 -16.73 -18.54 20.85
C LYS A 176 -16.73 -18.06 19.40
N PRO A 177 -17.90 -18.03 18.73
CA PRO A 177 -17.96 -17.77 17.29
C PRO A 177 -17.90 -16.28 16.93
N GLY A 178 -18.15 -15.37 17.88
CA GLY A 178 -18.21 -13.94 17.58
C GLY A 178 -16.85 -13.34 17.27
N PHE A 179 -16.75 -12.56 16.19
CA PHE A 179 -15.54 -11.81 15.89
C PHE A 179 -15.78 -10.45 15.22
N MET A 180 -14.75 -9.60 15.30
CA MET A 180 -14.52 -8.44 14.45
C MET A 180 -13.22 -8.67 13.67
N GLU A 181 -13.29 -8.56 12.35
CA GLU A 181 -12.16 -8.61 11.43
C GLU A 181 -11.95 -7.24 10.79
N VAL A 182 -10.70 -6.82 10.65
CA VAL A 182 -10.28 -5.56 10.05
C VAL A 182 -9.20 -5.84 9.01
N GLN A 183 -9.37 -5.26 7.84
CA GLN A 183 -8.37 -5.25 6.77
C GLN A 183 -8.09 -3.79 6.40
N MET A 184 -6.83 -3.41 6.28
CA MET A 184 -6.44 -2.09 5.79
C MET A 184 -5.35 -2.22 4.72
N ALA A 185 -5.48 -1.48 3.63
CA ALA A 185 -4.50 -1.43 2.56
C ALA A 185 -4.31 0.02 2.08
N LEU A 186 -3.08 0.38 1.74
CA LEU A 186 -2.76 1.69 1.16
C LEU A 186 -2.84 1.59 -0.36
N ARG A 187 -3.55 2.52 -1.00
CA ARG A 187 -3.67 2.52 -2.45
C ARG A 187 -2.35 2.95 -3.10
N ASN A 188 -1.84 2.13 -4.02
CA ASN A 188 -0.62 2.39 -4.79
C ASN A 188 0.62 2.66 -3.92
N SER A 189 0.67 2.10 -2.70
CA SER A 189 1.80 2.29 -1.80
C SER A 189 3.05 1.58 -2.30
N LYS A 190 4.18 2.29 -2.24
CA LYS A 190 5.53 1.74 -2.46
C LYS A 190 6.27 1.48 -1.15
N LEU A 191 5.53 1.46 -0.04
CA LEU A 191 6.09 1.29 1.29
C LEU A 191 6.81 -0.07 1.38
N ASN A 192 7.96 -0.09 2.04
CA ASN A 192 8.72 -1.30 2.32
C ASN A 192 9.52 -1.11 3.62
N VAL A 193 8.85 -1.28 4.74
CA VAL A 193 9.38 -1.02 6.08
C VAL A 193 10.09 -2.24 6.65
N SER A 194 11.12 -2.05 7.47
CA SER A 194 11.77 -3.16 8.17
C SER A 194 10.86 -3.75 9.26
N GLN A 195 11.01 -5.03 9.60
CA GLN A 195 10.22 -5.65 10.68
C GLN A 195 10.43 -4.98 12.03
N GLY A 196 11.64 -4.44 12.29
CA GLY A 196 11.95 -3.70 13.51
C GLY A 196 11.18 -2.38 13.60
N ASP A 197 11.15 -1.63 12.50
CA ASP A 197 10.39 -0.37 12.42
C ASP A 197 8.88 -0.65 12.48
N LEU A 198 8.39 -1.72 11.82
CA LEU A 198 6.99 -2.16 11.94
C LEU A 198 6.62 -2.43 13.40
N LEU A 199 7.46 -3.17 14.13
CA LEU A 199 7.22 -3.49 15.53
C LEU A 199 7.19 -2.23 16.40
N GLN A 200 8.13 -1.31 16.18
CA GLN A 200 8.20 -0.04 16.91
C GLN A 200 6.96 0.82 16.66
N VAL A 201 6.55 0.97 15.39
CA VAL A 201 5.40 1.79 15.03
C VAL A 201 4.09 1.14 15.51
N ALA A 202 3.95 -0.18 15.37
CA ALA A 202 2.78 -0.90 15.89
C ALA A 202 2.61 -0.70 17.41
N ASP A 203 3.72 -0.75 18.16
CA ASP A 203 3.71 -0.51 19.60
C ASP A 203 3.28 0.92 19.96
N GLN A 204 3.81 1.91 19.25
CA GLN A 204 3.49 3.34 19.45
C GLN A 204 2.06 3.69 19.03
N SER A 205 1.43 2.87 18.19
CA SER A 205 0.10 3.15 17.63
C SER A 205 -1.05 2.74 18.54
N GLN A 206 -0.78 1.93 19.57
CA GLN A 206 -1.79 1.44 20.52
C GLN A 206 -2.54 2.61 21.20
N ILE A 207 -3.85 2.42 21.44
CA ILE A 207 -4.72 3.38 22.13
C ILE A 207 -5.28 2.70 23.37
N HIS A 208 -4.90 3.17 24.57
CA HIS A 208 -5.26 2.52 25.84
C HIS A 208 -6.48 3.15 26.54
N THR A 209 -7.39 3.76 25.78
CA THR A 209 -8.58 4.40 26.35
C THR A 209 -9.59 3.39 26.89
N PHE A 210 -9.75 2.24 26.21
CA PHE A 210 -10.78 1.25 26.54
C PHE A 210 -10.21 -0.16 26.66
N GLY A 211 -9.82 -0.55 27.88
CA GLY A 211 -9.45 -1.93 28.21
C GLY A 211 -8.28 -2.49 27.37
N TRP A 212 -8.48 -3.69 26.82
CA TRP A 212 -7.51 -4.38 25.98
C TRP A 212 -7.48 -3.74 24.58
N PRO A 213 -6.35 -3.11 24.18
CA PRO A 213 -6.31 -2.26 22.99
C PRO A 213 -6.37 -3.06 21.69
N LEU A 214 -6.67 -2.37 20.59
CA LEU A 214 -6.54 -2.93 19.25
C LEU A 214 -5.07 -3.26 18.93
N ALA A 215 -4.85 -4.44 18.30
CA ALA A 215 -3.54 -4.92 17.85
C ALA A 215 -2.42 -4.74 18.88
N PRO A 216 -2.56 -5.35 20.08
CA PRO A 216 -1.66 -5.11 21.21
C PRO A 216 -0.24 -5.63 20.93
N VAL A 217 0.76 -4.84 21.33
CA VAL A 217 2.17 -5.24 21.38
C VAL A 217 2.57 -5.47 22.83
N ALA A 218 2.30 -6.68 23.34
CA ALA A 218 2.51 -7.02 24.73
C ALA A 218 3.98 -7.39 25.04
N LYS A 219 4.84 -6.37 25.17
CA LYS A 219 6.29 -6.52 25.44
C LYS A 219 6.66 -7.37 26.65
N ASN A 220 5.77 -7.43 27.63
CA ASN A 220 6.01 -8.13 28.89
C ASN A 220 5.55 -9.59 28.89
N ILE A 221 4.91 -10.06 27.81
CA ILE A 221 4.38 -11.43 27.71
C ILE A 221 4.94 -12.07 26.44
N ALA A 222 5.97 -12.91 26.60
CA ALA A 222 6.68 -13.51 25.46
C ALA A 222 5.76 -14.30 24.51
N GLU A 223 4.69 -14.92 25.01
CA GLU A 223 3.69 -15.63 24.20
C GLU A 223 2.91 -14.69 23.27
N TYR A 224 2.74 -13.41 23.66
CA TYR A 224 1.92 -12.43 22.96
C TYR A 224 2.75 -11.47 22.10
N MET A 225 4.08 -11.55 22.21
CA MET A 225 4.97 -10.71 21.44
C MET A 225 4.86 -10.99 19.93
N PRO A 226 4.76 -9.94 19.09
CA PRO A 226 4.74 -10.11 17.65
C PRO A 226 6.01 -10.79 17.17
N LYS A 227 5.86 -11.77 16.29
CA LYS A 227 6.96 -12.54 15.70
C LYS A 227 7.24 -12.04 14.29
N PRO A 228 8.51 -11.87 13.90
CA PRO A 228 8.84 -11.48 12.54
C PRO A 228 8.49 -12.60 11.54
N ARG A 229 8.20 -12.19 10.32
CA ARG A 229 8.01 -13.01 9.11
C ARG A 229 8.84 -12.40 7.98
N THR A 230 9.02 -13.15 6.90
CA THR A 230 9.77 -12.68 5.71
C THR A 230 9.16 -11.40 5.12
N ASP A 231 7.84 -11.28 5.20
CA ASP A 231 7.02 -10.22 4.62
C ASP A 231 6.45 -9.24 5.65
N GLY A 232 6.73 -9.39 6.96
CA GLY A 232 6.13 -8.51 7.97
C GLY A 232 6.30 -8.99 9.42
N ILE A 233 5.32 -8.66 10.26
CA ILE A 233 5.21 -9.11 11.66
C ILE A 233 3.81 -9.66 11.92
N VAL A 234 3.68 -10.59 12.87
CA VAL A 234 2.39 -11.21 13.24
C VAL A 234 2.32 -11.50 14.74
N ALA A 235 1.17 -11.26 15.34
CA ALA A 235 0.85 -11.71 16.69
C ALA A 235 -0.37 -12.66 16.66
N ASP A 236 -0.30 -13.69 17.49
CA ASP A 236 -1.32 -14.73 17.64
C ASP A 236 -1.50 -14.97 19.15
N ILE A 237 -2.53 -14.36 19.71
CA ILE A 237 -2.71 -14.12 21.14
C ILE A 237 -3.96 -14.85 21.61
N PHE A 238 -3.75 -15.85 22.47
CA PHE A 238 -4.82 -16.54 23.18
C PHE A 238 -4.85 -16.08 24.65
N ILE A 239 -5.93 -15.41 25.05
CA ILE A 239 -6.11 -14.85 26.39
C ILE A 239 -6.71 -15.94 27.27
N LYS A 240 -5.88 -16.60 28.09
CA LYS A 240 -6.26 -17.80 28.86
C LYS A 240 -7.34 -17.52 29.90
N GLU A 241 -7.33 -16.34 30.53
CA GLU A 241 -8.23 -15.99 31.64
C GLU A 241 -9.67 -15.79 31.19
N ASP A 242 -9.89 -15.02 30.11
CA ASP A 242 -11.23 -14.68 29.60
C ASP A 242 -11.63 -15.52 28.37
N GLY A 243 -10.74 -16.39 27.88
CA GLY A 243 -10.93 -17.16 26.64
C GLY A 243 -11.09 -16.26 25.40
N GLY A 244 -10.39 -15.13 25.38
CA GLY A 244 -10.36 -14.20 24.25
C GLY A 244 -9.29 -14.57 23.22
N TYR A 245 -9.46 -14.10 21.99
CA TYR A 245 -8.53 -14.36 20.89
C TYR A 245 -8.28 -13.13 20.04
N ASP A 246 -7.00 -12.87 19.80
CA ASP A 246 -6.50 -11.76 19.01
C ASP A 246 -5.46 -12.28 18.02
N TYR A 247 -5.70 -12.03 16.74
CA TYR A 247 -4.73 -12.30 15.69
C TYR A 247 -4.55 -11.04 14.86
N TRP A 248 -3.32 -10.62 14.62
CA TRP A 248 -3.06 -9.49 13.73
C TRP A 248 -1.72 -9.63 13.03
N ALA A 249 -1.63 -9.05 11.84
CA ALA A 249 -0.43 -9.04 11.01
C ALA A 249 -0.27 -7.68 10.33
N ILE A 250 0.99 -7.25 10.19
CA ILE A 250 1.37 -6.06 9.44
C ILE A 250 2.45 -6.45 8.44
N ARG A 251 2.16 -6.26 7.16
CA ARG A 251 3.08 -6.52 6.06
C ARG A 251 4.01 -5.31 5.85
N LYS A 252 5.18 -5.53 5.25
CA LYS A 252 6.18 -4.49 4.99
C LYS A 252 5.67 -3.33 4.12
N ASP A 253 4.62 -3.54 3.34
CA ASP A 253 3.97 -2.50 2.54
C ASP A 253 2.87 -1.72 3.26
N GLY A 254 2.65 -2.01 4.55
CA GLY A 254 1.62 -1.38 5.37
C GLY A 254 0.25 -2.05 5.27
N THR A 255 0.11 -3.15 4.52
CA THR A 255 -1.11 -3.97 4.57
C THR A 255 -1.29 -4.53 5.98
N PHE A 256 -2.47 -4.34 6.53
CA PHE A 256 -2.82 -4.71 7.90
C PHE A 256 -3.99 -5.69 7.90
N TYR A 257 -3.89 -6.70 8.75
CA TYR A 257 -4.95 -7.65 9.04
C TYR A 257 -5.13 -7.78 10.54
N LEU A 258 -6.37 -7.84 11.01
CA LEU A 258 -6.73 -8.21 12.37
C LEU A 258 -8.01 -9.05 12.39
N LEU A 259 -8.06 -10.03 13.28
CA LEU A 259 -9.27 -10.68 13.74
C LEU A 259 -9.23 -10.74 15.26
N LYS A 260 -10.31 -10.32 15.91
CA LYS A 260 -10.48 -10.32 17.35
C LYS A 260 -11.82 -10.95 17.72
N SER A 261 -11.83 -11.80 18.73
CA SER A 261 -13.07 -12.34 19.30
C SER A 261 -13.91 -11.25 19.96
N LEU A 262 -15.23 -11.35 19.90
CA LEU A 262 -16.11 -10.45 20.65
C LEU A 262 -15.94 -10.71 22.15
N PHE A 263 -15.47 -9.71 22.90
CA PHE A 263 -15.27 -9.82 24.35
C PHE A 263 -16.57 -10.16 25.10
N GLU A 264 -17.72 -9.81 24.51
CA GLU A 264 -19.05 -10.16 25.03
C GLU A 264 -19.23 -11.66 25.25
N ASP A 265 -18.63 -12.50 24.42
CA ASP A 265 -18.78 -13.95 24.52
C ASP A 265 -18.15 -14.53 25.80
N GLY A 266 -17.25 -13.78 26.45
CA GLY A 266 -16.73 -14.14 27.78
C GLY A 266 -17.55 -13.60 28.95
N ARG A 267 -18.45 -12.63 28.72
CA ARG A 267 -19.13 -11.90 29.80
C ARG A 267 -20.63 -12.09 29.80
N ILE A 268 -21.28 -11.81 28.67
CA ILE A 268 -22.72 -11.93 28.49
C ILE A 268 -22.95 -12.57 27.11
N PRO A 269 -22.90 -13.92 27.04
CA PRO A 269 -23.03 -14.65 25.79
C PRO A 269 -24.29 -14.25 25.01
N GLN A 270 -24.22 -14.34 23.68
CA GLN A 270 -25.29 -13.97 22.74
C GLN A 270 -25.63 -12.46 22.68
N ARG A 271 -25.04 -11.61 23.53
CA ARG A 271 -25.22 -10.15 23.42
C ARG A 271 -24.15 -9.54 22.53
N ILE A 272 -24.48 -8.39 21.94
CA ILE A 272 -23.53 -7.52 21.24
C ILE A 272 -23.85 -6.07 21.61
N PHE A 273 -22.85 -5.33 22.10
CA PHE A 273 -23.09 -3.97 22.58
C PHE A 273 -22.79 -2.93 21.50
N PHE A 274 -23.78 -2.12 21.14
CA PHE A 274 -23.57 -1.08 20.12
C PHE A 274 -22.53 -0.04 20.58
N ASN A 275 -22.49 0.31 21.87
CA ASN A 275 -21.51 1.23 22.45
C ASN A 275 -20.09 0.72 22.19
N THR A 276 -19.84 -0.56 22.47
CA THR A 276 -18.52 -1.14 22.29
C THR A 276 -18.14 -1.24 20.82
N ARG A 277 -19.10 -1.52 19.93
CA ARG A 277 -18.82 -1.52 18.48
C ARG A 277 -18.42 -0.14 17.97
N ILE A 278 -19.10 0.92 18.42
CA ILE A 278 -18.74 2.30 18.12
C ILE A 278 -17.33 2.60 18.62
N VAL A 279 -17.03 2.27 19.88
CA VAL A 279 -15.71 2.49 20.49
C VAL A 279 -14.61 1.75 19.73
N GLN A 280 -14.80 0.46 19.41
CA GLN A 280 -13.79 -0.34 18.71
C GLN A 280 -13.55 0.13 17.27
N ILE A 281 -14.61 0.53 16.55
CA ILE A 281 -14.47 1.09 15.20
C ILE A 281 -13.77 2.46 15.26
N THR A 282 -14.10 3.29 16.26
CA THR A 282 -13.43 4.57 16.49
C THR A 282 -11.95 4.38 16.80
N GLU A 283 -11.62 3.46 17.71
CA GLU A 283 -10.25 3.10 18.05
C GLU A 283 -9.49 2.61 16.82
N MET A 284 -10.11 1.76 15.99
CA MET A 284 -9.49 1.26 14.76
C MET A 284 -9.15 2.38 13.78
N LEU A 285 -10.07 3.32 13.55
CA LEU A 285 -9.81 4.45 12.65
C LEU A 285 -8.66 5.34 13.17
N LEU A 286 -8.64 5.62 14.48
CA LEU A 286 -7.55 6.39 15.09
C LEU A 286 -6.23 5.63 15.13
N TYR A 287 -6.28 4.31 15.33
CA TYR A 287 -5.12 3.42 15.23
C TYR A 287 -4.54 3.45 13.82
N ALA A 288 -5.38 3.43 12.78
CA ALA A 288 -4.95 3.55 11.39
C ALA A 288 -4.18 4.85 11.14
N VAL A 289 -4.69 5.98 11.66
CA VAL A 289 -3.99 7.29 11.58
C VAL A 289 -2.63 7.22 12.26
N ARG A 290 -2.55 6.69 13.49
CA ARG A 290 -1.28 6.56 14.22
C ARG A 290 -0.28 5.64 13.52
N LEU A 291 -0.75 4.49 13.07
CA LEU A 291 0.05 3.50 12.36
C LEU A 291 0.65 4.11 11.09
N TYR A 292 -0.19 4.62 10.20
CA TYR A 292 0.29 5.10 8.91
C TYR A 292 1.10 6.41 9.02
N THR A 293 0.77 7.28 9.98
CA THR A 293 1.62 8.45 10.30
C THR A 293 2.99 8.01 10.82
N GLY A 294 3.05 7.02 11.71
CA GLY A 294 4.30 6.45 12.21
C GLY A 294 5.14 5.77 11.12
N LEU A 295 4.48 5.18 10.11
CA LEU A 295 5.10 4.64 8.90
C LEU A 295 5.48 5.73 7.88
N LYS A 296 5.29 7.01 8.21
CA LYS A 296 5.61 8.18 7.37
C LYS A 296 4.83 8.21 6.05
N VAL A 297 3.61 7.69 6.06
CA VAL A 297 2.70 7.76 4.92
C VAL A 297 2.15 9.19 4.81
N PRO A 298 2.16 9.83 3.62
CA PRO A 298 1.57 11.15 3.42
C PRO A 298 0.09 11.19 3.80
N VAL A 299 -0.37 12.30 4.41
CA VAL A 299 -1.72 12.43 4.97
C VAL A 299 -2.85 12.36 3.93
N ASP A 300 -2.53 12.67 2.67
CA ASP A 300 -3.41 12.58 1.51
C ASP A 300 -3.42 11.19 0.85
N THR A 301 -2.60 10.26 1.34
CA THR A 301 -2.58 8.88 0.85
C THR A 301 -3.92 8.22 1.15
N ARG A 302 -4.47 7.53 0.14
CA ARG A 302 -5.71 6.79 0.29
C ARG A 302 -5.48 5.46 0.99
N VAL A 303 -6.28 5.22 2.02
CA VAL A 303 -6.39 3.96 2.74
C VAL A 303 -7.77 3.37 2.47
N ILE A 304 -7.78 2.07 2.19
CA ILE A 304 -8.97 1.26 2.01
C ILE A 304 -9.11 0.41 3.25
N ILE A 305 -10.29 0.48 3.87
CA ILE A 305 -10.56 -0.15 5.17
C ILE A 305 -11.81 -1.00 5.02
N ARG A 306 -11.70 -2.29 5.36
CA ARG A 306 -12.82 -3.21 5.42
C ARG A 306 -12.96 -3.74 6.84
N ILE A 307 -14.17 -3.66 7.38
CA ILE A 307 -14.52 -4.25 8.67
C ILE A 307 -15.58 -5.30 8.44
N ARG A 308 -15.38 -6.49 8.99
CA ARG A 308 -16.37 -7.56 9.01
C ARG A 308 -16.68 -7.97 10.45
N HIS A 309 -17.95 -8.11 10.77
CA HIS A 309 -18.40 -8.75 12.01
C HIS A 309 -19.04 -10.08 11.66
N GLY A 310 -18.77 -11.13 12.44
CA GLY A 310 -19.31 -12.46 12.20
C GLY A 310 -19.68 -13.21 13.47
N GLY A 311 -20.39 -14.34 13.29
CA GLY A 311 -21.02 -15.07 14.39
C GLY A 311 -22.19 -14.31 15.00
N LEU A 312 -22.91 -13.52 14.19
CA LEU A 312 -23.98 -12.62 14.62
C LEU A 312 -25.35 -13.28 14.73
N LYS A 313 -25.55 -14.43 14.08
CA LYS A 313 -26.87 -15.05 13.98
C LYS A 313 -27.40 -15.45 15.36
N GLY A 314 -28.62 -15.02 15.66
CA GLY A 314 -29.29 -15.23 16.94
C GLY A 314 -28.76 -14.35 18.08
N ARG A 315 -27.82 -13.43 17.82
CA ARG A 315 -27.39 -12.46 18.84
C ARG A 315 -28.42 -11.38 19.05
N ILE A 316 -28.42 -10.81 20.25
CA ILE A 316 -29.30 -9.73 20.67
C ILE A 316 -28.49 -8.46 20.85
N LEU A 317 -28.91 -7.38 20.18
CA LEU A 317 -28.32 -6.06 20.37
C LEU A 317 -28.59 -5.57 21.80
N ALA A 318 -27.58 -4.94 22.40
CA ALA A 318 -27.64 -4.40 23.74
C ALA A 318 -26.87 -3.07 23.85
N ALA A 319 -27.04 -2.41 24.99
CA ALA A 319 -26.37 -1.17 25.32
C ALA A 319 -25.66 -1.27 26.67
N VAL A 320 -24.65 -0.43 26.88
CA VAL A 320 -24.04 -0.25 28.20
C VAL A 320 -24.59 1.04 28.82
N GLY A 321 -24.86 1.00 30.13
CA GLY A 321 -25.35 2.14 30.90
C GLY A 321 -26.84 2.43 30.68
N ASN A 322 -27.25 3.69 30.80
CA ASN A 322 -28.66 4.13 30.78
C ASN A 322 -29.28 4.19 29.36
N ARG A 323 -28.80 3.37 28.41
CA ARG A 323 -29.21 3.40 27.00
C ARG A 323 -30.04 2.16 26.64
N ASP A 324 -30.87 1.69 27.57
CA ASP A 324 -31.65 0.46 27.42
C ASP A 324 -32.54 0.48 26.17
N LEU A 325 -32.56 -0.65 25.47
CA LEU A 325 -33.42 -0.86 24.32
C LEU A 325 -34.80 -1.35 24.79
N HIS A 326 -35.87 -0.77 24.23
CA HIS A 326 -37.25 -1.07 24.64
C HIS A 326 -37.70 -2.53 24.39
N TRP A 327 -37.06 -3.24 23.46
CA TRP A 327 -37.30 -4.67 23.19
C TRP A 327 -36.05 -5.35 22.64
N GLU A 328 -36.05 -6.69 22.64
CA GLU A 328 -34.96 -7.48 22.10
C GLU A 328 -34.89 -7.38 20.57
N ARG A 329 -33.72 -7.03 20.08
CA ARG A 329 -33.44 -6.91 18.65
C ARG A 329 -32.48 -8.01 18.26
N ILE A 330 -32.96 -9.00 17.53
CA ILE A 330 -32.25 -10.23 17.21
C ILE A 330 -31.74 -10.15 15.77
N CYS A 331 -30.52 -10.62 15.52
CA CYS A 331 -29.96 -10.69 14.17
C CYS A 331 -30.21 -12.06 13.52
N ASP A 332 -30.71 -12.06 12.29
CA ASP A 332 -30.89 -13.29 11.50
C ASP A 332 -29.68 -13.61 10.60
N GLU A 333 -28.90 -12.58 10.27
CA GLU A 333 -27.65 -12.69 9.50
C GLU A 333 -26.48 -13.16 10.38
N ASP A 334 -25.56 -13.94 9.82
CA ASP A 334 -24.38 -14.39 10.57
C ASP A 334 -23.19 -13.43 10.45
N GLU A 335 -23.10 -12.69 9.34
CA GLU A 335 -22.01 -11.76 9.09
C GLU A 335 -22.48 -10.50 8.38
N VAL A 336 -21.72 -9.43 8.58
CA VAL A 336 -21.87 -8.17 7.85
C VAL A 336 -20.49 -7.58 7.60
N SER A 337 -20.28 -7.08 6.39
CA SER A 337 -19.01 -6.49 5.97
C SER A 337 -19.27 -5.11 5.37
N THR A 338 -18.39 -4.16 5.65
CA THR A 338 -18.44 -2.83 5.07
C THR A 338 -17.03 -2.41 4.70
N GLU A 339 -16.89 -1.80 3.53
CA GLU A 339 -15.64 -1.27 3.01
C GLU A 339 -15.79 0.21 2.69
N ILE A 340 -14.78 0.99 3.05
CA ILE A 340 -14.66 2.40 2.68
C ILE A 340 -13.27 2.68 2.13
N GLU A 341 -13.17 3.74 1.34
CA GLU A 341 -11.91 4.36 0.93
C GLU A 341 -11.90 5.81 1.43
N THR A 342 -10.82 6.23 2.08
CA THR A 342 -10.62 7.58 2.64
C THR A 342 -9.13 7.94 2.64
N THR A 343 -8.77 9.16 3.06
CA THR A 343 -7.38 9.55 3.36
C THR A 343 -7.13 9.57 4.87
N LEU A 344 -5.86 9.65 5.31
CA LEU A 344 -5.53 9.78 6.73
C LEU A 344 -6.12 11.09 7.32
N GLU A 345 -5.94 12.20 6.61
CA GLU A 345 -6.57 13.49 6.96
C GLU A 345 -8.10 13.38 7.01
N GLY A 346 -8.69 12.64 6.07
CA GLY A 346 -10.13 12.41 6.03
C GLY A 346 -10.66 11.60 7.23
N ILE A 347 -9.83 10.74 7.83
CA ILE A 347 -10.19 10.05 9.07
C ILE A 347 -10.32 11.05 10.22
N GLU A 348 -9.36 11.97 10.36
CA GLU A 348 -9.35 12.96 11.43
C GLU A 348 -10.48 13.99 11.25
N SER A 349 -10.69 14.48 10.03
CA SER A 349 -11.65 15.55 9.76
C SER A 349 -13.10 15.07 9.68
N ASN A 350 -13.34 13.77 9.49
CA ASN A 350 -14.67 13.21 9.22
C ASN A 350 -15.01 11.97 10.07
N LEU A 351 -14.34 11.81 11.21
CA LEU A 351 -14.39 10.60 12.06
C LEU A 351 -15.81 10.09 12.32
N VAL A 352 -16.72 10.97 12.76
CA VAL A 352 -18.11 10.60 13.10
C VAL A 352 -18.83 9.95 11.92
N ASN A 353 -18.76 10.58 10.74
CA ASN A 353 -19.44 10.05 9.56
C ASN A 353 -18.78 8.75 9.08
N LEU A 354 -17.47 8.57 9.25
CA LEU A 354 -16.81 7.32 8.90
C LEU A 354 -17.18 6.18 9.85
N VAL A 355 -17.26 6.44 11.15
CA VAL A 355 -17.78 5.45 12.13
C VAL A 355 -19.22 5.09 11.78
N GLN A 356 -20.05 6.10 11.48
CA GLN A 356 -21.44 5.91 11.06
C GLN A 356 -21.56 4.94 9.87
N LYS A 357 -20.74 5.12 8.84
CA LYS A 357 -20.72 4.23 7.64
C LYS A 357 -20.49 2.76 7.98
N PHE A 358 -19.69 2.44 9.01
CA PHE A 358 -19.48 1.06 9.44
C PHE A 358 -20.57 0.57 10.39
N THR A 359 -21.10 1.44 11.25
CA THR A 359 -22.08 1.04 12.26
C THR A 359 -23.49 0.89 11.72
N GLU A 360 -23.90 1.69 10.73
CA GLU A 360 -25.25 1.63 10.17
C GLU A 360 -25.58 0.26 9.57
N PRO A 361 -24.77 -0.33 8.66
CA PRO A 361 -25.02 -1.67 8.13
C PRO A 361 -24.99 -2.75 9.22
N LEU A 362 -24.13 -2.59 10.24
CA LEU A 362 -24.05 -3.52 11.37
C LEU A 362 -25.29 -3.48 12.26
N PHE A 363 -25.87 -2.31 12.46
CA PHE A 363 -26.98 -2.12 13.38
C PHE A 363 -28.33 -2.40 12.74
N ILE A 364 -28.50 -2.07 11.45
CA ILE A 364 -29.78 -2.26 10.77
C ILE A 364 -30.21 -3.73 10.67
N ILE A 365 -29.26 -4.67 10.67
CA ILE A 365 -29.53 -6.13 10.68
C ILE A 365 -30.05 -6.65 12.03
N PHE A 366 -30.08 -5.82 13.07
CA PHE A 366 -30.75 -6.12 14.35
C PHE A 366 -32.13 -5.44 14.38
N ASP A 367 -33.09 -6.01 13.66
CA ASP A 367 -34.48 -5.53 13.62
C ASP A 367 -34.60 -4.04 13.22
N TYR A 368 -33.94 -3.64 12.12
CA TYR A 368 -33.95 -2.27 11.61
C TYR A 368 -33.51 -1.22 12.63
N PHE A 369 -32.57 -1.56 13.52
CA PHE A 369 -32.09 -0.62 14.53
C PHE A 369 -31.31 0.52 13.89
N GLU A 370 -31.84 1.73 14.03
CA GLU A 370 -31.18 2.97 13.65
C GLU A 370 -30.72 3.72 14.90
N LEU A 371 -29.42 3.96 15.01
CA LEU A 371 -28.85 4.72 16.10
C LEU A 371 -28.92 6.22 15.79
N SER A 372 -29.44 7.02 16.72
CA SER A 372 -29.44 8.47 16.55
C SER A 372 -28.02 9.04 16.43
N LYS A 373 -27.84 9.99 15.52
CA LYS A 373 -26.54 10.65 15.29
C LYS A 373 -25.96 11.29 16.56
N GLY A 374 -26.80 11.89 17.41
CA GLY A 374 -26.36 12.50 18.66
C GLY A 374 -25.78 11.50 19.67
N VAL A 375 -26.34 10.29 19.77
CA VAL A 375 -25.78 9.22 20.63
C VAL A 375 -24.45 8.70 20.06
N LEU A 376 -24.36 8.56 18.72
CA LEU A 376 -23.13 8.18 18.06
C LEU A 376 -22.01 9.20 18.34
N GLU A 377 -22.29 10.48 18.12
CA GLU A 377 -21.36 11.59 18.37
C GLU A 377 -20.90 11.64 19.84
N ASP A 378 -21.83 11.50 20.80
CA ASP A 378 -21.50 11.48 22.23
C ASP A 378 -20.51 10.37 22.58
N ILE A 379 -20.74 9.14 22.10
CA ILE A 379 -19.85 8.00 22.38
C ILE A 379 -18.46 8.23 21.77
N ILE A 380 -18.39 8.67 20.50
CA ILE A 380 -17.14 8.94 19.80
C ILE A 380 -16.35 10.05 20.50
N ASN A 381 -16.99 11.17 20.81
CA ASN A 381 -16.32 12.33 21.42
C ASN A 381 -15.79 12.01 22.82
N ASN A 382 -16.54 11.26 23.61
CA ASN A 382 -16.08 10.83 24.93
C ASN A 382 -14.88 9.87 24.82
N PHE A 383 -14.88 8.92 23.87
CA PHE A 383 -13.73 8.06 23.63
C PHE A 383 -12.49 8.86 23.21
N VAL A 384 -12.64 9.80 22.27
CA VAL A 384 -11.55 10.71 21.84
C VAL A 384 -11.02 11.54 23.02
N ALA A 385 -11.90 11.95 23.94
CA ALA A 385 -11.53 12.66 25.16
C ALA A 385 -10.93 11.74 26.27
N GLY A 386 -10.69 10.46 25.98
CA GLY A 386 -10.10 9.52 26.93
C GLY A 386 -11.07 8.99 28.00
N LYS A 387 -12.39 9.11 27.79
CA LYS A 387 -13.43 8.65 28.71
C LYS A 387 -14.00 7.31 28.26
N VAL A 388 -14.26 6.43 29.23
CA VAL A 388 -14.97 5.16 29.01
C VAL A 388 -16.47 5.45 28.90
N THR A 389 -17.15 4.87 27.89
CA THR A 389 -18.56 5.16 27.54
C THR A 389 -19.46 3.97 27.36
#